data_AF-A0A949GLP7-F1
#
_entry.id   AF-A0A949GLP7-F1
#
_cell.length_a   1.000
_cell.length_b   1.000
_cell.length_c   1.000
_cell.angle_alpha   90.00
_cell.angle_beta   90.00
_cell.angle_gamma   90.00
#
_symmetry.space_group_name_H-M   'P 1'
#
loop_
_entity.id
_entity.type
_entity.pdbx_description
1 polymer ?
#
loop_
_entity_poly.entity_id
_entity_poly.type
_entity_poly.pdbx_seq_one_letter_code
_entity_poly.pdbx_strand_id
1 'polypeptide(L)'
;MKSRRGVLQVLLGSGMMMAAAYASTYSEVMKAGPPPKLIRGKPDKVDFGHGLLVPMSRDAFETLWEGDDRWITYGHGFGKSDAEAMGKAEEAAIATMKLFLLTLAFAPDRLMRVDGGGWRLKTGKAADLVRGDIDLPGRPVMPTTDQMTDFLSGETGTDNPGNEMIHATTGWLIWKKDVTLDNVRAHAKLVPPDPTPAPRQL
;
A
#
# COMPACT_ATOMS: atom_id res chain seq x y z
N MET A 1 6.18 24.63 51.89
CA MET A 1 5.20 23.76 51.19
C MET A 1 4.46 24.60 50.15
N LYS A 2 4.73 24.40 48.85
CA LYS A 2 3.99 25.03 47.74
C LYS A 2 3.72 24.00 46.65
N SER A 3 2.55 24.14 46.07
CA SER A 3 1.72 23.16 45.35
C SER A 3 2.35 22.53 44.11
N ARG A 4 2.17 21.21 43.97
CA ARG A 4 2.40 20.41 42.75
C ARG A 4 1.21 20.58 41.79
N ARG A 5 1.18 21.64 40.98
CA ARG A 5 0.29 21.74 39.80
C ARG A 5 0.98 22.60 38.75
N GLY A 6 1.59 21.97 37.75
CA GLY A 6 2.18 22.71 36.64
C GLY A 6 3.21 21.96 35.80
N VAL A 7 3.02 20.67 35.50
CA VAL A 7 3.73 20.01 34.39
C VAL A 7 2.82 18.92 33.81
N LEU A 8 1.90 19.31 32.94
CA LEU A 8 1.10 18.37 32.12
C LEU A 8 0.60 19.15 30.90
N GLN A 9 1.53 19.59 30.04
CA GLN A 9 1.17 20.36 28.85
C GLN A 9 1.97 20.03 27.58
N VAL A 10 2.70 18.93 27.51
CA VAL A 10 3.33 18.51 26.25
C VAL A 10 3.22 17.00 26.14
N LEU A 11 2.18 16.49 25.47
CA LEU A 11 2.12 15.13 24.85
C LEU A 11 0.73 14.79 24.22
N LEU A 12 -0.02 15.78 23.71
CA LEU A 12 -1.30 15.52 23.02
C LEU A 12 -1.39 16.15 21.61
N GLY A 13 -0.27 16.58 21.03
CA GLY A 13 -0.26 17.37 19.80
C GLY A 13 -0.08 16.61 18.48
N SER A 14 0.45 15.37 18.49
CA SER A 14 0.97 14.77 17.23
C SER A 14 0.40 13.38 16.90
N GLY A 15 -0.19 12.65 17.85
CA GLY A 15 -0.76 11.32 17.61
C GLY A 15 -2.24 11.31 17.23
N MET A 16 -3.02 12.29 17.71
CA MET A 16 -4.48 12.29 17.52
C MET A 16 -4.94 12.83 16.16
N MET A 17 -4.14 13.65 15.47
CA MET A 17 -4.52 14.14 14.14
C MET A 17 -4.42 13.05 13.06
N MET A 18 -3.46 12.13 13.16
CA MET A 18 -3.41 10.96 12.28
C MET A 18 -4.61 10.05 12.55
N ALA A 19 -4.91 9.68 13.80
CA ALA A 19 -6.07 8.82 14.08
C ALA A 19 -7.41 9.41 13.57
N ALA A 20 -7.61 10.73 13.66
CA ALA A 20 -8.83 11.39 13.18
C ALA A 20 -8.88 11.54 11.64
N ALA A 21 -7.74 11.85 10.99
CA ALA A 21 -7.65 11.88 9.53
C ALA A 21 -7.81 10.47 8.93
N TYR A 22 -7.27 9.44 9.58
CA TYR A 22 -7.44 8.06 9.13
C TYR A 22 -8.85 7.53 9.44
N ALA A 23 -9.50 7.92 10.54
CA ALA A 23 -10.89 7.54 10.83
C ALA A 23 -11.89 8.19 9.85
N SER A 24 -11.68 9.46 9.47
CA SER A 24 -12.51 10.11 8.45
C SER A 24 -12.26 9.52 7.05
N THR A 25 -11.01 9.16 6.73
CA THR A 25 -10.63 8.49 5.47
C THR A 25 -11.16 7.06 5.39
N TYR A 26 -11.11 6.31 6.49
CA TYR A 26 -11.73 4.99 6.66
C TYR A 26 -13.25 5.08 6.45
N SER A 27 -13.89 6.12 6.99
CA SER A 27 -15.34 6.34 6.82
C SER A 27 -15.75 6.64 5.37
N GLU A 28 -14.88 7.23 4.54
CA GLU A 28 -15.21 7.53 3.13
C GLU A 28 -14.98 6.32 2.21
N VAL A 29 -13.95 5.50 2.48
CA VAL A 29 -13.77 4.20 1.79
C VAL A 29 -14.92 3.24 2.16
N MET A 30 -15.40 3.29 3.40
CA MET A 30 -16.59 2.59 3.91
C MET A 30 -17.93 3.15 3.40
N LYS A 31 -17.97 4.38 2.85
CA LYS A 31 -19.21 4.95 2.28
C LYS A 31 -19.54 4.38 0.90
N ALA A 32 -18.59 3.73 0.23
CA ALA A 32 -18.75 3.20 -1.13
C ALA A 32 -18.88 1.67 -1.19
N GLY A 33 -18.91 0.98 -0.05
CA GLY A 33 -19.07 -0.48 -0.01
C GLY A 33 -18.94 -1.04 1.41
N PRO A 34 -19.26 -2.33 1.62
CA PRO A 34 -19.09 -2.99 2.91
C PRO A 34 -17.62 -2.96 3.38
N PRO A 35 -17.36 -3.03 4.70
CA PRO A 35 -16.00 -3.19 5.20
C PRO A 35 -15.31 -4.40 4.58
N PRO A 36 -13.98 -4.34 4.36
CA PRO A 36 -13.22 -5.51 3.96
C PRO A 36 -13.46 -6.66 4.93
N LYS A 37 -13.72 -7.84 4.38
CA LYS A 37 -14.04 -9.05 5.16
C LYS A 37 -12.90 -10.05 5.03
N LEU A 38 -12.38 -10.50 6.17
CA LEU A 38 -11.44 -11.63 6.20
C LEU A 38 -12.20 -12.94 5.92
N ILE A 39 -11.76 -13.65 4.89
CA ILE A 39 -12.20 -15.00 4.53
C ILE A 39 -11.07 -15.95 4.90
N ARG A 40 -11.33 -16.84 5.87
CA ARG A 40 -10.36 -17.84 6.32
C ARG A 40 -10.13 -18.91 5.24
N GLY A 41 -8.89 -19.32 5.02
CA GLY A 41 -8.51 -20.25 3.97
C GLY A 41 -7.02 -20.64 3.98
N LYS A 42 -6.54 -21.19 2.86
CA LYS A 42 -5.11 -21.46 2.63
C LYS A 42 -4.71 -20.91 1.25
N PRO A 43 -4.24 -19.65 1.15
CA PRO A 43 -4.12 -18.65 2.21
C PRO A 43 -5.47 -18.00 2.59
N ASP A 44 -5.50 -17.30 3.73
CA ASP A 44 -6.57 -16.36 4.08
C ASP A 44 -6.69 -15.30 2.96
N LYS A 45 -7.89 -14.71 2.80
CA LYS A 45 -8.15 -13.67 1.80
C LYS A 45 -8.88 -12.50 2.42
N VAL A 46 -8.63 -11.30 1.93
CA VAL A 46 -9.42 -10.12 2.24
C VAL A 46 -10.35 -9.84 1.05
N ASP A 47 -11.65 -9.84 1.33
CA ASP A 47 -12.70 -9.50 0.38
C ASP A 47 -13.09 -8.03 0.53
N PHE A 48 -12.82 -7.24 -0.50
CA PHE A 48 -13.17 -5.82 -0.57
C PHE A 48 -14.51 -5.57 -1.27
N GLY A 49 -15.23 -6.64 -1.67
CA GLY A 49 -16.40 -6.58 -2.52
C GLY A 49 -16.06 -6.30 -3.98
N HIS A 50 -17.09 -6.32 -4.85
CA HIS A 50 -16.97 -5.94 -6.27
C HIS A 50 -15.84 -6.68 -7.01
N GLY A 51 -15.76 -8.00 -6.81
CA GLY A 51 -14.77 -8.86 -7.47
C GLY A 51 -13.34 -8.77 -6.93
N LEU A 52 -13.07 -7.89 -5.95
CA LEU A 52 -11.72 -7.67 -5.42
C LEU A 52 -11.43 -8.59 -4.23
N LEU A 53 -10.69 -9.67 -4.49
CA LEU A 53 -10.28 -10.66 -3.50
C LEU A 53 -8.75 -10.75 -3.44
N VAL A 54 -8.16 -10.31 -2.33
CA VAL A 54 -6.70 -10.28 -2.15
C VAL A 54 -6.26 -11.40 -1.21
N PRO A 55 -5.41 -12.36 -1.64
CA PRO A 55 -4.83 -13.34 -0.74
C PRO A 55 -3.85 -12.69 0.23
N MET A 56 -3.93 -13.03 1.51
CA MET A 56 -2.94 -12.64 2.52
C MET A 56 -1.68 -13.49 2.34
N SER A 57 -0.88 -13.13 1.34
CA SER A 57 0.33 -13.81 0.94
C SER A 57 1.37 -12.78 0.52
N ARG A 58 2.65 -13.17 0.55
CA ARG A 58 3.75 -12.31 0.11
C ARG A 58 3.53 -11.80 -1.32
N ASP A 59 3.03 -12.66 -2.21
CA ASP A 59 2.81 -12.34 -3.61
C ASP A 59 1.75 -11.25 -3.82
N ALA A 60 0.83 -11.07 -2.88
CA ALA A 60 -0.16 -10.01 -2.97
C ALA A 60 0.44 -8.61 -2.88
N PHE A 61 1.58 -8.46 -2.24
CA PHE A 61 2.30 -7.20 -2.13
C PHE A 61 3.06 -6.82 -3.40
N GLU A 62 3.33 -7.79 -4.28
CA GLU A 62 4.00 -7.60 -5.57
C GLU A 62 3.00 -7.56 -6.74
N THR A 63 1.72 -7.32 -6.46
CA THR A 63 0.61 -7.46 -7.41
C THR A 63 -0.29 -6.23 -7.38
N LEU A 64 -0.67 -5.73 -8.55
CA LEU A 64 -1.79 -4.79 -8.70
C LEU A 64 -3.09 -5.58 -8.77
N TRP A 65 -3.95 -5.43 -7.77
CA TRP A 65 -5.23 -6.13 -7.72
C TRP A 65 -6.35 -5.29 -8.32
N GLU A 66 -7.14 -5.91 -9.18
CA GLU A 66 -8.24 -5.29 -9.90
C GLU A 66 -9.58 -5.84 -9.41
N GLY A 67 -10.44 -4.94 -8.91
CA GLY A 67 -11.87 -5.20 -8.77
C GLY A 67 -12.66 -4.63 -9.96
N ASP A 68 -13.97 -4.76 -9.93
CA ASP A 68 -14.86 -4.24 -10.97
C ASP A 68 -14.75 -2.71 -11.09
N ASP A 69 -14.60 -2.02 -9.96
CA ASP A 69 -14.69 -0.56 -9.85
C ASP A 69 -13.43 0.12 -9.28
N ARG A 70 -12.41 -0.65 -8.88
CA ARG A 70 -11.23 -0.12 -8.19
C ARG A 70 -9.96 -0.94 -8.41
N TRP A 71 -8.85 -0.32 -8.08
CA TRP A 71 -7.51 -0.90 -8.02
C TRP A 71 -7.00 -0.84 -6.59
N ILE A 72 -6.21 -1.85 -6.18
CA ILE A 72 -5.46 -1.81 -4.92
C ILE A 72 -4.03 -2.33 -5.12
N THR A 73 -3.08 -1.69 -4.48
CA THR A 73 -1.71 -2.17 -4.29
C THR A 73 -1.36 -2.06 -2.82
N TYR A 74 -0.21 -2.60 -2.42
CA TYR A 74 0.27 -2.50 -1.06
C TYR A 74 1.70 -1.99 -1.03
N GLY A 75 2.08 -1.42 0.11
CA GLY A 75 3.43 -0.98 0.40
C GLY A 75 3.85 -1.38 1.80
N HIS A 76 5.16 -1.50 1.96
CA HIS A 76 5.81 -1.83 3.22
C HIS A 76 6.74 -0.70 3.63
N GLY A 77 6.78 -0.42 4.92
CA GLY A 77 7.62 0.61 5.50
C GLY A 77 8.25 0.15 6.80
N PHE A 78 9.48 0.59 7.03
CA PHE A 78 10.24 0.30 8.24
C PHE A 78 10.68 1.60 8.90
N GLY A 79 10.41 1.75 10.19
CA GLY A 79 10.69 2.98 10.93
C GLY A 79 11.02 2.74 12.40
N LYS A 80 11.50 3.79 13.06
CA LYS A 80 11.72 3.78 14.52
C LYS A 80 10.46 4.17 15.31
N SER A 81 9.38 4.52 14.62
CA SER A 81 8.07 4.85 15.17
C SER A 81 6.97 4.38 14.21
N ASP A 82 5.76 4.14 14.74
CA ASP A 82 4.60 3.76 13.93
C ASP A 82 4.33 4.77 12.80
N ALA A 83 4.43 6.06 13.11
CA ALA A 83 4.20 7.12 12.13
C ALA A 83 5.21 7.09 10.98
N GLU A 84 6.49 6.86 11.30
CA GLU A 84 7.54 6.75 10.29
C GLU A 84 7.36 5.49 9.43
N ALA A 85 7.09 4.35 10.06
CA ALA A 85 6.85 3.10 9.35
C ALA A 85 5.63 3.21 8.42
N MET A 86 4.53 3.78 8.92
CA MET A 86 3.29 3.99 8.17
C MET A 86 3.47 4.95 7.00
N GLY A 87 4.15 6.09 7.21
CA GLY A 87 4.43 7.04 6.12
C GLY A 87 5.21 6.39 4.99
N LYS A 88 6.25 5.60 5.32
CA LYS A 88 7.03 4.85 4.32
C LYS A 88 6.20 3.77 3.61
N ALA A 89 5.33 3.08 4.33
CA ALA A 89 4.46 2.07 3.74
C ALA A 89 3.47 2.71 2.74
N GLU A 90 2.92 3.87 3.09
CA GLU A 90 2.02 4.63 2.22
C GLU A 90 2.73 5.12 0.95
N GLU A 91 3.91 5.73 1.10
CA GLU A 91 4.74 6.13 -0.04
C GLU A 91 5.07 4.95 -0.97
N ALA A 92 5.43 3.80 -0.40
CA ALA A 92 5.70 2.58 -1.16
C ALA A 92 4.46 2.06 -1.90
N ALA A 93 3.27 2.13 -1.28
CA ALA A 93 2.03 1.71 -1.90
C ALA A 93 1.65 2.63 -3.07
N ILE A 94 1.79 3.95 -2.89
CA ILE A 94 1.58 4.94 -3.96
C ILE A 94 2.54 4.69 -5.13
N ALA A 95 3.83 4.51 -4.85
CA ALA A 95 4.84 4.26 -5.89
C ALA A 95 4.54 2.96 -6.67
N THR A 96 4.17 1.89 -5.96
CA THR A 96 3.76 0.61 -6.56
C THR A 96 2.55 0.78 -7.47
N MET A 97 1.52 1.49 -7.01
CA MET A 97 0.33 1.80 -7.83
C MET A 97 0.70 2.53 -9.12
N LYS A 98 1.53 3.57 -9.03
CA LYS A 98 1.99 4.34 -10.21
C LYS A 98 2.68 3.42 -11.22
N LEU A 99 3.68 2.66 -10.78
CA LEU A 99 4.45 1.79 -11.68
C LEU A 99 3.58 0.73 -12.36
N PHE A 100 2.65 0.10 -11.64
CA PHE A 100 1.78 -0.91 -12.23
C PHE A 100 0.74 -0.30 -13.18
N LEU A 101 0.11 0.82 -12.84
CA LEU A 101 -0.85 1.46 -13.76
C LEU A 101 -0.18 1.98 -15.02
N LEU A 102 1.03 2.56 -14.91
CA LEU A 102 1.85 2.94 -16.06
C LEU A 102 2.19 1.72 -16.91
N THR A 103 2.62 0.62 -16.28
CA THR A 103 2.97 -0.61 -17.01
C THR A 103 1.74 -1.20 -17.70
N LEU A 104 0.59 -1.24 -17.03
CA LEU A 104 -0.65 -1.73 -17.62
C LEU A 104 -1.15 -0.84 -18.76
N ALA A 105 -0.93 0.46 -18.68
CA ALA A 105 -1.33 1.41 -19.71
C ALA A 105 -0.44 1.36 -20.97
N PHE A 106 0.88 1.20 -20.82
CA PHE A 106 1.87 1.37 -21.89
C PHE A 106 2.61 0.09 -22.32
N ALA A 107 2.72 -0.91 -21.45
CA ALA A 107 3.39 -2.18 -21.74
C ALA A 107 2.67 -3.36 -21.04
N PRO A 108 1.36 -3.55 -21.30
CA PRO A 108 0.55 -4.57 -20.61
C PRO A 108 1.07 -5.99 -20.85
N ASP A 109 1.77 -6.22 -21.95
CA ASP A 109 2.42 -7.49 -22.29
C ASP A 109 3.52 -7.90 -21.31
N ARG A 110 4.04 -6.97 -20.49
CA ARG A 110 5.00 -7.27 -19.40
C ARG A 110 4.32 -7.80 -18.15
N LEU A 111 2.99 -7.67 -18.07
CA LEU A 111 2.18 -8.15 -16.95
C LEU A 111 1.46 -9.44 -17.32
N MET A 112 1.26 -10.29 -16.32
CA MET A 112 0.40 -11.46 -16.39
C MET A 112 -0.72 -11.34 -15.37
N ARG A 113 -1.89 -11.87 -15.74
CA ARG A 113 -2.99 -12.05 -14.81
C ARG A 113 -2.65 -13.15 -13.81
N VAL A 114 -3.04 -12.95 -12.56
CA VAL A 114 -3.02 -13.97 -11.52
C VAL A 114 -4.44 -14.18 -10.98
N ASP A 115 -4.68 -15.36 -10.42
CA ASP A 115 -5.99 -15.72 -9.86
C ASP A 115 -6.44 -14.70 -8.81
N GLY A 116 -7.73 -14.33 -8.86
CA GLY A 116 -8.31 -13.30 -8.00
C GLY A 116 -8.22 -11.88 -8.57
N GLY A 117 -7.89 -11.71 -9.85
CA GLY A 117 -7.95 -10.42 -10.54
C GLY A 117 -6.67 -9.59 -10.47
N GLY A 118 -5.57 -10.19 -10.03
CA GLY A 118 -4.28 -9.51 -9.91
C GLY A 118 -3.52 -9.38 -11.24
N TRP A 119 -2.60 -8.42 -11.28
CA TRP A 119 -1.60 -8.22 -12.31
C TRP A 119 -0.20 -8.24 -11.69
N ARG A 120 0.67 -9.13 -12.19
CA ARG A 120 2.06 -9.27 -11.73
C ARG A 120 3.01 -9.15 -12.92
N LEU A 121 4.23 -8.68 -12.67
CA LEU A 121 5.30 -8.73 -13.67
C LEU A 121 5.62 -10.16 -14.05
N LYS A 122 5.69 -10.43 -15.37
CA LYS A 122 6.09 -11.74 -15.89
C LYS A 122 7.51 -12.13 -15.51
N THR A 123 8.41 -11.15 -15.43
CA THR A 123 9.84 -11.38 -15.21
C THR A 123 10.23 -11.39 -13.73
N GLY A 124 9.36 -10.90 -12.85
CA GLY A 124 9.66 -10.65 -11.44
C GLY A 124 10.69 -9.54 -11.19
N LYS A 125 11.15 -8.82 -12.22
CA LYS A 125 12.18 -7.78 -12.10
C LYS A 125 11.55 -6.40 -12.17
N ALA A 126 11.64 -5.64 -11.08
CA ALA A 126 11.11 -4.27 -11.02
C ALA A 126 11.68 -3.34 -12.10
N ALA A 127 12.87 -3.61 -12.63
CA ALA A 127 13.46 -2.87 -13.74
C ALA A 127 12.65 -2.93 -15.04
N ASP A 128 11.78 -3.94 -15.20
CA ASP A 128 10.95 -4.11 -16.39
C ASP A 128 9.63 -3.32 -16.30
N LEU A 129 9.32 -2.71 -15.15
CA LEU A 129 8.19 -1.78 -15.01
C LEU A 129 8.42 -0.52 -15.85
N VAL A 130 7.33 0.04 -16.37
CA VAL A 130 7.36 1.34 -17.02
C VAL A 130 7.63 2.40 -15.96
N ARG A 131 8.78 3.07 -16.10
CA ARG A 131 9.18 4.18 -15.23
C ARG A 131 8.54 5.48 -15.70
N GLY A 132 8.06 6.26 -14.75
CA GLY A 132 7.41 7.52 -15.01
C GLY A 132 6.74 8.03 -13.75
N ASP A 133 6.02 9.13 -13.91
CA ASP A 133 5.20 9.69 -12.85
C ASP A 133 3.81 10.02 -13.36
N ILE A 134 2.85 9.98 -12.44
CA ILE A 134 1.46 10.35 -12.65
C ILE A 134 0.83 10.74 -11.32
N ASP A 135 0.02 11.78 -11.33
CA ASP A 135 -0.78 12.17 -10.15
C ASP A 135 -1.99 11.24 -10.03
N LEU A 136 -2.15 10.63 -8.86
CA LEU A 136 -3.18 9.63 -8.62
C LEU A 136 -4.06 10.04 -7.43
N PRO A 137 -5.40 10.17 -7.63
CA PRO A 137 -6.34 10.30 -6.53
C PRO A 137 -6.51 8.92 -5.88
N GLY A 138 -5.87 8.72 -4.74
CA GLY A 138 -6.01 7.49 -3.96
C GLY A 138 -5.94 7.76 -2.47
N ARG A 139 -6.12 6.70 -1.69
CA ARG A 139 -6.18 6.77 -0.23
C ARG A 139 -5.59 5.51 0.41
N PRO A 140 -5.01 5.61 1.62
CA PRO A 140 -4.51 4.46 2.34
C PRO A 140 -5.67 3.64 2.90
N VAL A 141 -5.54 2.32 2.87
CA VAL A 141 -6.51 1.35 3.40
C VAL A 141 -5.80 0.27 4.21
N MET A 142 -6.45 -0.21 5.27
CA MET A 142 -5.93 -1.25 6.17
C MET A 142 -4.47 -1.01 6.62
N PRO A 143 -4.14 0.15 7.21
CA PRO A 143 -2.83 0.34 7.82
C PRO A 143 -2.67 -0.65 8.99
N THR A 144 -1.59 -1.44 8.96
CA THR A 144 -1.28 -2.44 9.99
C THR A 144 0.21 -2.40 10.33
N THR A 145 0.55 -2.23 11.60
CA THR A 145 1.91 -2.45 12.12
C THR A 145 2.05 -3.88 12.60
N ASP A 146 3.29 -4.39 12.72
CA ASP A 146 3.55 -5.73 13.29
C ASP A 146 2.88 -5.90 14.67
N GLN A 147 2.92 -4.87 15.53
CA GLN A 147 2.24 -4.87 16.84
C GLN A 147 0.71 -5.07 16.74
N MET A 148 0.08 -4.57 15.69
CA MET A 148 -1.35 -4.75 15.43
C MET A 148 -1.65 -6.08 14.71
N THR A 149 -0.67 -6.62 13.99
CA THR A 149 -0.76 -7.91 13.30
C THR A 149 -0.67 -9.07 14.30
N ASP A 150 0.21 -8.96 15.30
CA ASP A 150 0.31 -9.89 16.44
C ASP A 150 -0.96 -9.87 17.31
N PHE A 151 -1.56 -8.68 17.50
CA PHE A 151 -2.83 -8.56 18.21
C PHE A 151 -4.00 -9.25 17.47
N LEU A 152 -3.98 -9.27 16.14
CA LEU A 152 -5.02 -9.91 15.31
C LEU A 152 -4.77 -11.42 15.09
N SER A 153 -3.53 -11.88 15.16
CA SER A 153 -3.15 -13.29 15.05
C SER A 153 -3.34 -14.06 16.37
N GLY A 154 -3.42 -13.36 17.50
CA GLY A 154 -3.65 -13.97 18.81
C GLY A 154 -2.43 -14.67 19.40
N GLU A 155 -1.26 -14.52 18.77
CA GLU A 155 0.00 -15.02 19.32
C GLU A 155 0.54 -14.01 20.33
N THR A 156 0.60 -14.42 21.59
CA THR A 156 1.18 -13.64 22.68
C THR A 156 2.61 -14.10 22.90
N GLY A 157 3.58 -13.23 22.64
CA GLY A 157 5.00 -13.37 23.06
C GLY A 157 5.96 -13.05 21.91
N THR A 158 7.07 -12.34 22.10
CA THR A 158 7.92 -12.21 23.30
C THR A 158 8.70 -10.91 23.32
N ASP A 159 8.97 -10.43 24.54
CA ASP A 159 9.79 -9.28 24.94
C ASP A 159 11.14 -9.12 24.20
N ASN A 160 11.40 -7.92 23.66
CA ASN A 160 12.75 -7.32 23.60
C ASN A 160 12.69 -5.78 23.42
N PRO A 161 12.84 -4.97 24.49
CA PRO A 161 12.65 -3.51 24.42
C PRO A 161 13.92 -2.76 24.00
N GLY A 162 14.61 -3.24 22.97
CA GLY A 162 15.92 -2.72 22.57
C GLY A 162 16.10 -2.70 21.05
N ASN A 163 15.70 -1.59 20.42
CA ASN A 163 15.99 -1.27 19.01
C ASN A 163 15.18 -2.05 17.96
N GLU A 164 13.90 -2.31 18.25
CA GLU A 164 13.01 -2.97 17.31
C GLU A 164 12.54 -1.98 16.24
N MET A 165 12.90 -2.26 14.98
CA MET A 165 12.43 -1.50 13.83
C MET A 165 10.98 -1.91 13.58
N ILE A 166 10.07 -0.95 13.64
CA ILE A 166 8.64 -1.18 13.42
C ILE A 166 8.43 -1.35 11.92
N HIS A 167 7.80 -2.46 11.54
CA HIS A 167 7.32 -2.68 10.19
C HIS A 167 5.82 -2.40 10.10
N ALA A 168 5.46 -1.81 8.97
CA ALA A 168 4.13 -1.35 8.63
C ALA A 168 3.77 -1.82 7.22
N THR A 169 2.51 -2.21 7.05
CA THR A 169 1.91 -2.52 5.75
C THR A 169 0.65 -1.68 5.57
N THR A 170 0.46 -1.12 4.38
CA THR A 170 -0.79 -0.43 4.01
C THR A 170 -1.13 -0.68 2.56
N GLY A 171 -2.43 -0.74 2.27
CA GLY A 171 -2.93 -0.75 0.90
C GLY A 171 -3.17 0.67 0.38
N TRP A 172 -3.08 0.87 -0.93
CA TRP A 172 -3.47 2.11 -1.60
C TRP A 172 -4.56 1.82 -2.61
N LEU A 173 -5.73 2.44 -2.44
CA LEU A 173 -6.93 2.18 -3.24
C LEU A 173 -7.26 3.37 -4.15
N ILE A 174 -7.58 3.08 -5.41
CA ILE A 174 -8.02 4.06 -6.42
C ILE A 174 -9.29 3.58 -7.10
N TRP A 175 -10.26 4.46 -7.28
CA TRP A 175 -11.47 4.17 -8.06
C TRP A 175 -11.22 4.29 -9.56
N LYS A 176 -11.69 3.33 -10.34
CA LYS A 176 -11.57 3.34 -11.81
C LYS A 176 -12.32 4.49 -12.47
N LYS A 177 -13.40 4.98 -11.85
CA LYS A 177 -14.12 6.17 -12.32
C LYS A 177 -13.28 7.45 -12.22
N ASP A 178 -12.31 7.49 -11.30
CA ASP A 178 -11.43 8.63 -11.08
C ASP A 178 -10.15 8.48 -11.92
N VAL A 179 -9.68 7.23 -12.12
CA VAL A 179 -8.49 6.91 -12.93
C VAL A 179 -8.79 5.77 -13.90
N THR A 180 -8.99 6.11 -15.18
CA THR A 180 -9.03 5.15 -16.28
C THR A 180 -7.62 4.96 -16.87
N LEU A 181 -7.37 3.87 -17.60
CA LEU A 181 -6.09 3.69 -18.31
C LEU A 181 -5.87 4.77 -19.39
N ASP A 182 -6.94 5.34 -19.95
CA ASP A 182 -6.82 6.46 -20.88
C ASP A 182 -6.42 7.75 -20.16
N ASN A 183 -6.94 7.99 -18.95
CA ASN A 183 -6.45 9.08 -18.09
C ASN A 183 -4.96 8.89 -17.77
N VAL A 184 -4.53 7.65 -17.51
CA VAL A 184 -3.12 7.33 -17.27
C VAL A 184 -2.28 7.69 -18.49
N ARG A 185 -2.69 7.26 -19.69
CA ARG A 185 -1.97 7.56 -20.94
C ARG A 185 -1.86 9.06 -21.21
N ALA A 186 -2.92 9.82 -20.92
CA ALA A 186 -2.99 11.25 -21.20
C ALA A 186 -2.13 12.11 -20.26
N HIS A 187 -1.91 11.67 -19.01
CA HIS A 187 -1.27 12.50 -17.97
C HIS A 187 0.09 11.96 -17.49
N ALA A 188 0.50 10.77 -17.94
CA ALA A 188 1.77 10.18 -17.56
C ALA A 188 2.97 10.97 -18.09
N LYS A 189 3.97 11.14 -17.21
CA LYS A 189 5.29 11.69 -17.52
C LYS A 189 6.29 10.54 -17.51
N LEU A 190 6.52 9.92 -18.67
CA LEU A 190 7.40 8.75 -18.77
C LEU A 190 8.88 9.13 -18.66
N VAL A 191 9.65 8.28 -18.00
CA VAL A 191 11.11 8.36 -17.99
C VAL A 191 11.63 7.46 -19.13
N PRO A 192 12.51 7.96 -20.02
CA PRO A 192 13.11 7.13 -21.05
C PRO A 192 13.83 5.92 -20.44
N PRO A 193 13.86 4.76 -21.12
CA PRO A 193 14.69 3.65 -20.67
C PRO A 193 16.15 4.09 -20.59
N ASP A 194 16.87 3.63 -19.58
CA ASP A 194 18.31 3.88 -19.43
C ASP A 194 19.03 3.44 -20.73
N PRO A 195 19.96 4.24 -21.27
CA PRO A 195 20.72 3.83 -22.44
C PRO A 195 21.46 2.53 -22.10
N THR A 196 21.29 1.50 -22.92
CA THR A 196 21.97 0.21 -22.77
C THR A 196 23.47 0.49 -22.59
N PRO A 197 24.10 0.05 -21.49
CA PRO A 197 25.53 0.25 -21.33
C PRO A 197 26.24 -0.41 -22.51
N ALA A 198 27.09 0.36 -23.19
CA ALA A 198 27.85 -0.13 -24.33
C ALA A 198 28.57 -1.44 -23.94
N PRO A 199 28.62 -2.45 -24.83
CA PRO A 199 29.31 -3.70 -24.53
C PRO A 199 30.74 -3.36 -24.13
N ARG A 200 31.13 -3.76 -22.91
CA ARG A 200 32.53 -3.67 -22.46
C ARG A 200 33.34 -4.48 -23.46
N GLN A 201 34.20 -3.80 -24.22
CA GLN A 201 35.23 -4.49 -24.98
C GLN A 201 36.14 -5.19 -23.96
N LEU A 202 36.18 -6.52 -24.04
CA LEU A 202 37.08 -7.38 -23.26
C LEU A 202 38.53 -7.19 -23.74
#